data_AF-A0A956HMM0-F1
#
_entry.id   AF-A0A956HMM0-F1
#
_cell.length_a   1.000
_cell.length_b   1.000
_cell.length_c   1.000
_cell.angle_alpha   90.00
_cell.angle_beta   90.00
_cell.angle_gamma   90.00
#
_symmetry.space_group_name_H-M   'P 1'
#
loop_
_entity.id
_entity.type
_entity.pdbx_description
1 polymer ?
#
loop_
_entity_poly.entity_id
_entity_poly.type
_entity_poly.pdbx_seq_one_letter_code
_entity_poly.pdbx_strand_id
1 'polypeptide(L)'
;MFQAVYESAWHHPVVCFAGVVALLSLVARRLPFLTAYLILFALEIAADALVTGAWTPTTPATKQPLAIAFVILGDFRYLLLFERYTRLTPGQGGLGPPKSGRFWLTASALAFVVPLTQTALLKTMPAVFADPVWIFLVYELLFAALTTILLLVVLPRRMPAPSPERRFVRAISIFFL
;
A
#
# COMPACT_ATOMS: atom_id res chain seq x y z
N MET A 1 -22.35 26.84 24.01
CA MET A 1 -21.39 25.95 24.72
C MET A 1 -21.00 24.73 23.89
N PHE A 2 -21.93 24.07 23.19
CA PHE A 2 -21.63 22.95 22.26
C PHE A 2 -20.74 23.32 21.05
N GLN A 3 -20.84 24.57 20.58
CA GLN A 3 -20.11 25.07 19.41
C GLN A 3 -18.60 25.20 19.64
N ALA A 4 -18.18 25.56 20.86
CA ALA A 4 -16.77 25.63 21.26
C ALA A 4 -16.11 24.24 21.38
N VAL A 5 -16.91 23.19 21.56
CA VAL A 5 -16.45 21.80 21.54
C VAL A 5 -16.17 21.38 20.09
N TYR A 6 -17.04 21.76 19.14
CA TYR A 6 -16.90 21.49 17.70
C TYR A 6 -15.72 22.23 17.03
N GLU A 7 -15.42 23.44 17.50
CA GLU A 7 -14.31 24.27 17.00
C GLU A 7 -12.95 23.95 17.65
N SER A 8 -12.92 23.02 18.63
CA SER A 8 -11.70 22.70 19.36
C SER A 8 -10.78 21.75 18.57
N ALA A 9 -9.47 22.00 18.63
CA ALA A 9 -8.41 21.18 18.02
C ALA A 9 -8.38 19.71 18.52
N TRP A 10 -9.18 19.37 19.53
CA TRP A 10 -9.37 17.99 19.99
C TRP A 10 -10.31 17.18 19.08
N HIS A 11 -11.07 17.83 18.19
CA HIS A 11 -11.78 17.20 17.08
C HIS A 11 -10.89 17.08 15.83
N HIS A 12 -9.61 16.77 15.98
CA HIS A 12 -8.85 16.29 14.84
C HIS A 12 -9.36 14.88 14.49
N PRO A 13 -10.11 14.69 13.38
CA PRO A 13 -10.52 13.36 12.94
C PRO A 13 -9.33 12.42 12.80
N VAL A 14 -8.14 12.98 12.55
CA VAL A 14 -6.86 12.29 12.47
C VAL A 14 -6.46 11.58 13.77
N VAL A 15 -6.67 12.16 14.95
CA VAL A 15 -6.26 11.53 16.22
C VAL A 15 -7.22 10.39 16.58
N CYS A 16 -8.52 10.60 16.36
CA CYS A 16 -9.52 9.54 16.51
C CYS A 16 -9.32 8.42 15.49
N PHE A 17 -9.02 8.72 14.23
CA PHE A 17 -8.65 7.73 13.21
C PHE A 17 -7.36 7.01 13.58
N ALA A 18 -6.32 7.72 14.00
CA ALA A 18 -5.06 7.12 14.42
C ALA A 18 -5.25 6.20 15.63
N GLY A 19 -6.11 6.59 16.59
CA GLY A 19 -6.49 5.76 17.73
C GLY A 19 -7.25 4.50 17.32
N VAL A 20 -8.22 4.62 16.39
CA VAL A 20 -8.97 3.49 15.85
C VAL A 20 -8.06 2.56 15.04
N VAL A 21 -7.18 3.10 14.20
CA VAL A 21 -6.18 2.33 13.44
C VAL A 21 -5.20 1.63 14.39
N ALA A 22 -4.73 2.30 15.45
CA ALA A 22 -3.84 1.69 16.44
C ALA A 22 -4.53 0.58 17.24
N LEU A 23 -5.77 0.79 17.68
CA LEU A 23 -6.57 -0.20 18.38
C LEU A 23 -6.87 -1.41 17.49
N LEU A 24 -7.28 -1.16 16.24
CA LEU A 24 -7.56 -2.23 15.29
C LEU A 24 -6.28 -2.95 14.88
N SER A 25 -5.14 -2.27 14.81
CA SER A 25 -3.82 -2.89 14.63
C SER A 25 -3.44 -3.79 15.83
N LEU A 26 -3.79 -3.40 17.05
CA LEU A 26 -3.58 -4.20 18.26
C LEU A 26 -4.48 -5.44 18.29
N VAL A 27 -5.76 -5.31 17.90
CA VAL A 27 -6.69 -6.45 17.78
C VAL A 27 -6.28 -7.36 16.64
N ALA A 28 -5.86 -6.79 15.50
CA ALA A 28 -5.39 -7.51 14.33
C ALA A 28 -4.18 -8.42 14.62
N ARG A 29 -3.36 -8.11 15.63
CA ARG A 29 -2.25 -8.99 16.08
C ARG A 29 -2.73 -10.36 16.57
N ARG A 30 -3.99 -10.50 16.95
CA ARG A 30 -4.59 -11.76 17.41
C ARG A 30 -5.35 -12.51 16.32
N LEU A 31 -5.45 -11.91 15.13
CA LEU A 31 -6.19 -12.48 14.01
C LEU A 31 -5.25 -13.20 13.03
N PRO A 32 -5.75 -14.17 12.25
CA PRO A 32 -5.04 -14.68 11.09
C PRO A 32 -4.61 -13.51 10.20
N PHE A 33 -3.42 -13.60 9.62
CA PHE A 33 -2.83 -12.46 8.90
C PHE A 33 -3.75 -11.87 7.84
N LEU A 34 -4.47 -12.70 7.07
CA LEU A 34 -5.32 -12.18 6.00
C LEU A 34 -6.47 -11.33 6.58
N THR A 35 -7.06 -11.75 7.70
CA THR A 35 -8.09 -10.97 8.40
C THR A 35 -7.51 -9.67 8.94
N ALA A 36 -6.34 -9.73 9.59
CA ALA A 36 -5.62 -8.56 10.07
C ALA A 36 -5.29 -7.56 8.94
N TYR A 37 -4.79 -8.08 7.83
CA TYR A 37 -4.47 -7.36 6.61
C TYR A 37 -5.72 -6.67 6.04
N LEU A 38 -6.81 -7.40 5.87
CA LEU A 38 -8.05 -6.87 5.31
C LEU A 38 -8.64 -5.76 6.19
N ILE A 39 -8.64 -5.94 7.51
CA ILE A 39 -9.12 -4.90 8.44
C ILE A 39 -8.24 -3.66 8.34
N LEU A 40 -6.92 -3.83 8.46
CA LEU A 40 -5.98 -2.70 8.44
C LEU A 40 -6.10 -1.90 7.15
N PHE A 41 -6.14 -2.58 6.01
CA PHE A 41 -6.17 -1.89 4.72
C PHE A 41 -7.56 -1.43 4.30
N ALA A 42 -8.65 -2.00 4.83
CA ALA A 42 -9.97 -1.41 4.68
C ALA A 42 -10.06 -0.03 5.39
N LEU A 43 -9.44 0.10 6.56
CA LEU A 43 -9.36 1.39 7.26
C LEU A 43 -8.50 2.39 6.51
N GLU A 44 -7.38 1.93 5.94
CA GLU A 44 -6.50 2.77 5.14
C GLU A 44 -7.21 3.26 3.86
N ILE A 45 -7.97 2.40 3.16
CA ILE A 45 -8.82 2.81 2.03
C ILE A 45 -9.87 3.84 2.47
N ALA A 46 -10.52 3.62 3.61
CA ALA A 46 -11.50 4.57 4.14
C ALA A 46 -10.86 5.92 4.50
N ALA A 47 -9.64 5.89 5.06
CA ALA A 47 -8.88 7.09 5.37
C ALA A 47 -8.42 7.82 4.11
N ASP A 48 -7.97 7.09 3.08
CA ASP A 48 -7.65 7.66 1.77
C ASP A 48 -8.87 8.36 1.18
N ALA A 49 -10.00 7.65 1.06
CA ALA A 49 -11.24 8.20 0.53
C ALA A 49 -11.71 9.46 1.29
N LEU A 50 -11.54 9.48 2.62
CA LEU A 50 -11.83 10.64 3.43
C LEU A 50 -10.90 11.83 3.12
N VAL A 51 -9.61 11.58 2.93
CA VAL A 51 -8.59 12.62 2.70
C VAL A 51 -8.59 13.13 1.26
N THR A 52 -8.76 12.26 0.27
CA THR A 52 -8.72 12.62 -1.15
C THR A 52 -10.08 13.02 -1.71
N GLY A 53 -11.16 12.61 -1.04
CA GLY A 53 -12.55 12.89 -1.43
C GLY A 53 -13.01 14.35 -1.27
N ALA A 54 -14.25 14.60 -1.69
CA ALA A 54 -14.88 15.92 -1.66
C ALA A 54 -15.10 16.46 -0.24
N TRP A 55 -15.20 15.57 0.76
CA TRP A 55 -15.46 15.92 2.16
C TRP A 55 -14.17 15.96 2.99
N THR A 56 -13.06 16.29 2.34
CA THR A 56 -11.74 16.22 2.97
C THR A 56 -11.61 17.18 4.16
N PRO A 57 -11.23 16.68 5.35
CA PRO A 57 -10.94 17.53 6.49
C PRO A 57 -9.54 18.18 6.40
N THR A 58 -8.84 18.02 5.27
CA THR A 58 -7.44 18.45 5.10
C THR A 58 -7.34 19.77 4.34
N THR A 59 -6.27 20.52 4.62
CA THR A 59 -6.00 21.78 3.94
C THR A 59 -5.35 21.52 2.57
N PRO A 60 -5.43 22.47 1.63
CA PRO A 60 -4.79 22.32 0.32
C PRO A 60 -3.28 21.99 0.41
N ALA A 61 -2.59 22.54 1.42
CA ALA A 61 -1.16 22.31 1.65
C ALA A 61 -0.82 20.87 2.06
N THR A 62 -1.73 20.18 2.77
CA THR A 62 -1.49 18.79 3.23
C THR A 62 -2.10 17.74 2.32
N LYS A 63 -3.04 18.13 1.44
CA LYS A 63 -3.74 17.21 0.55
C LYS A 63 -2.80 16.44 -0.39
N GLN A 64 -1.87 17.13 -1.06
CA GLN A 64 -0.97 16.48 -2.02
C GLN A 64 0.03 15.52 -1.34
N PRO A 65 0.75 15.90 -0.25
CA PRO A 65 1.61 14.95 0.46
C PRO A 65 0.85 13.72 0.98
N LEU A 66 -0.37 13.89 1.49
CA LEU A 66 -1.18 12.77 1.96
C LEU A 66 -1.64 11.87 0.82
N ALA A 67 -2.06 12.43 -0.31
CA ALA A 67 -2.39 11.65 -1.50
C ALA A 67 -1.19 10.80 -1.96
N ILE A 68 0.01 11.37 -1.99
CA ILE A 68 1.24 10.61 -2.30
C ILE A 68 1.47 9.50 -1.27
N ALA A 69 1.28 9.78 0.02
CA ALA A 69 1.43 8.77 1.07
C ALA A 69 0.45 7.59 0.90
N PHE A 70 -0.82 7.86 0.56
CA PHE A 70 -1.82 6.82 0.29
C PHE A 70 -1.53 6.03 -0.98
N VAL A 71 -0.99 6.66 -2.02
CA VAL A 71 -0.52 5.94 -3.22
C VAL A 71 0.60 4.95 -2.84
N ILE A 72 1.59 5.38 -2.06
CA ILE A 72 2.68 4.50 -1.58
C ILE A 72 2.16 3.38 -0.68
N LEU A 73 1.22 3.68 0.22
CA LEU A 73 0.54 2.66 1.02
C LEU A 73 -0.27 1.69 0.15
N GLY A 74 -0.86 2.21 -0.92
CA GLY A 74 -1.56 1.49 -1.96
C GLY A 74 -0.70 0.41 -2.58
N ASP A 75 0.49 0.78 -3.05
CA ASP A 75 1.49 -0.14 -3.62
C ASP A 75 1.99 -1.14 -2.58
N PHE A 76 2.25 -0.64 -1.38
CA PHE A 76 2.74 -1.44 -0.27
C PHE A 76 1.80 -2.61 0.06
N ARG A 77 0.48 -2.43 -0.02
CA ARG A 77 -0.52 -3.50 0.19
C ARG A 77 -0.26 -4.71 -0.71
N TYR A 78 -0.12 -4.46 -2.00
CA TYR A 78 0.11 -5.50 -2.98
C TYR A 78 1.48 -6.16 -2.75
N LEU A 79 2.52 -5.34 -2.60
CA LEU A 79 3.89 -5.80 -2.40
C LEU A 79 4.07 -6.61 -1.11
N LEU A 80 3.32 -6.27 -0.06
CA LEU A 80 3.31 -7.02 1.20
C LEU A 80 2.71 -8.42 1.02
N LEU A 81 1.61 -8.56 0.26
CA LEU A 81 1.05 -9.86 -0.09
C LEU A 81 2.03 -10.65 -0.94
N PHE A 82 2.58 -10.03 -1.98
CA PHE A 82 3.56 -10.66 -2.86
C PHE A 82 4.77 -11.21 -2.06
N GLU A 83 5.40 -10.37 -1.23
CA GLU A 83 6.56 -10.75 -0.44
C GLU A 83 6.23 -11.77 0.64
N ARG A 84 5.05 -11.70 1.26
CA ARG A 84 4.64 -12.70 2.25
C ARG A 84 4.48 -14.08 1.61
N TYR A 85 3.68 -14.17 0.55
CA TYR A 85 3.31 -15.47 -0.03
C TYR A 85 4.43 -16.10 -0.86
N THR A 86 5.33 -15.30 -1.46
CA THR A 86 6.50 -15.85 -2.17
C THR A 86 7.62 -16.33 -1.26
N ARG A 87 7.56 -16.05 0.05
CA ARG A 87 8.55 -16.49 1.04
C ARG A 87 8.04 -17.59 1.97
N LEU A 88 6.80 -18.05 1.79
CA LEU A 88 6.31 -19.21 2.51
C LEU A 88 7.07 -20.46 2.03
N THR A 89 7.48 -21.31 2.98
CA THR A 89 8.14 -22.58 2.63
C THR A 89 7.08 -23.53 2.05
N PRO A 90 7.31 -24.14 0.88
CA PRO A 90 6.38 -25.14 0.32
C PRO A 90 6.09 -26.26 1.32
N GLY A 91 4.82 -26.60 1.53
CA GLY A 91 4.39 -27.66 2.45
C GLY A 91 4.07 -27.19 3.88
N GLN A 92 4.35 -25.94 4.24
CA GLN A 92 3.70 -25.32 5.39
C GLN A 92 2.31 -24.86 4.94
N GLY A 93 1.31 -25.72 5.13
CA GLY A 93 -0.10 -25.42 4.87
C GLY A 93 -0.43 -24.00 5.32
N GLY A 94 -1.09 -23.25 4.43
CA GLY A 94 -1.25 -21.80 4.52
C GLY A 94 -1.61 -21.26 5.89
N LEU A 95 -1.24 -20.00 6.12
CA LEU A 95 -1.52 -19.16 7.30
C LEU A 95 -0.52 -19.25 8.48
N GLY A 96 0.54 -20.06 8.39
CA GLY A 96 1.63 -20.02 9.37
C GLY A 96 2.29 -18.63 9.49
N PRO A 97 2.78 -18.23 10.68
CA PRO A 97 3.51 -16.98 10.83
C PRO A 97 4.80 -17.00 10.00
N PRO A 98 5.13 -15.93 9.28
CA PRO A 98 6.37 -15.86 8.52
C PRO A 98 7.55 -16.01 9.48
N LYS A 99 8.57 -16.78 9.08
CA LYS A 99 9.78 -17.03 9.87
C LYS A 99 10.58 -15.77 10.20
N SER A 100 10.31 -14.65 9.52
CA SER A 100 11.04 -13.39 9.69
C SER A 100 10.20 -12.20 9.26
N GLY A 101 10.29 -11.08 9.98
CA GLY A 101 9.69 -9.80 9.61
C GLY A 101 10.30 -9.12 8.37
N ARG A 102 11.33 -9.73 7.74
CA ARG A 102 12.03 -9.19 6.55
C ARG A 102 11.12 -8.88 5.36
N PHE A 103 9.97 -9.54 5.24
CA PHE A 103 9.01 -9.25 4.17
C PHE A 103 8.40 -7.85 4.30
N TRP A 104 8.19 -7.33 5.52
CA TRP A 104 7.75 -5.94 5.73
C TRP A 104 8.77 -4.97 5.17
N LEU A 105 10.05 -5.13 5.54
CA LEU A 105 11.13 -4.27 5.06
C LEU A 105 11.30 -4.33 3.54
N THR A 106 11.22 -5.53 2.96
CA THR A 106 11.35 -5.69 1.50
C THR A 106 10.18 -5.05 0.77
N ALA A 107 8.95 -5.28 1.24
CA ALA A 107 7.76 -4.68 0.66
C ALA A 107 7.78 -3.15 0.77
N SER A 108 8.19 -2.61 1.93
CA SER A 108 8.37 -1.16 2.10
C SER A 108 9.43 -0.61 1.15
N ALA A 109 10.60 -1.26 1.03
CA ALA A 109 11.63 -0.82 0.10
C ALA A 109 11.14 -0.82 -1.36
N LEU A 110 10.41 -1.87 -1.76
CA LEU A 110 9.81 -1.96 -3.09
C LEU A 110 8.74 -0.88 -3.33
N ALA A 111 7.93 -0.55 -2.33
CA ALA A 111 6.90 0.48 -2.44
C ALA A 111 7.49 1.89 -2.69
N PHE A 112 8.75 2.10 -2.32
CA PHE A 112 9.45 3.35 -2.63
C PHE A 112 10.13 3.38 -4.01
N VAL A 113 10.26 2.25 -4.71
CA VAL A 113 10.96 2.20 -6.01
C VAL A 113 10.27 3.11 -7.03
N VAL A 114 8.97 2.95 -7.21
CA VAL A 114 8.19 3.75 -8.18
C VAL A 114 8.17 5.25 -7.82
N PRO A 115 7.77 5.68 -6.61
CA PRO A 115 7.70 7.12 -6.29
C PRO A 115 9.07 7.79 -6.31
N LEU A 116 10.16 7.11 -5.90
CA LEU A 116 11.50 7.68 -6.00
C LEU A 116 11.95 7.82 -7.46
N THR A 117 11.66 6.83 -8.29
CA THR A 117 11.98 6.88 -9.73
C THR A 117 11.20 8.00 -10.41
N GLN A 118 9.90 8.12 -10.14
CA GLN A 118 9.06 9.20 -10.66
C GLN A 118 9.54 10.57 -10.17
N THR A 119 9.92 10.71 -8.88
CA THR A 119 10.46 11.96 -8.34
C THR A 119 11.75 12.37 -9.05
N ALA A 120 12.62 11.41 -9.37
CA ALA A 120 13.82 11.68 -10.14
C ALA A 120 13.48 12.17 -11.56
N LEU A 121 12.53 11.50 -12.25
CA LEU A 121 12.08 11.89 -13.59
C LEU A 121 11.42 13.28 -13.62
N LEU A 122 10.59 13.60 -12.62
CA LEU A 122 9.96 14.92 -12.48
C LEU A 122 11.01 16.04 -12.38
N LYS A 123 12.13 15.78 -11.68
CA LYS A 123 13.22 16.74 -11.52
C LYS A 123 14.08 16.88 -12.77
N THR A 124 14.30 15.80 -13.51
CA THR A 124 15.18 15.81 -14.68
C THR A 124 14.46 16.21 -15.96
N MET A 125 13.14 15.99 -16.05
CA MET A 125 12.35 16.25 -17.26
C MET A 125 11.07 17.06 -16.97
N PRO A 126 11.15 18.23 -16.28
CA PRO A 126 9.97 18.95 -15.80
C PRO A 126 9.01 19.39 -16.92
N ALA A 127 9.53 19.65 -18.13
CA ALA A 127 8.70 20.04 -19.28
C ALA A 127 7.76 18.91 -19.74
N VAL A 128 8.19 17.65 -19.65
CA VAL A 128 7.36 16.47 -20.01
C VAL A 128 6.21 16.31 -19.03
N PHE A 129 6.45 16.62 -17.76
CA PHE A 129 5.49 16.45 -16.67
C PHE A 129 4.72 17.74 -16.33
N ALA A 130 4.68 18.71 -17.25
CA ALA A 130 3.83 19.90 -17.10
C ALA A 130 2.34 19.54 -17.12
N ASP A 131 1.97 18.48 -17.84
CA ASP A 131 0.61 17.92 -17.87
C ASP A 131 0.48 16.79 -16.83
N PRO A 132 -0.50 16.86 -15.90
CA PRO A 132 -0.79 15.80 -14.93
C PRO A 132 -1.04 14.42 -15.55
N VAL A 133 -1.50 14.35 -16.81
CA VAL A 133 -1.72 13.08 -17.51
C VAL A 133 -0.42 12.28 -17.63
N TRP A 134 0.71 12.94 -17.92
CA TRP A 134 2.00 12.26 -18.02
C TRP A 134 2.52 11.82 -16.65
N ILE A 135 2.21 12.55 -15.59
CA ILE A 135 2.56 12.17 -14.22
C ILE A 135 1.89 10.84 -13.86
N PHE A 136 0.58 10.72 -14.13
CA PHE A 136 -0.19 9.51 -13.89
C PHE A 136 0.26 8.34 -14.79
N LEU A 137 0.37 8.58 -16.10
CA LEU A 137 0.73 7.53 -17.06
C LEU A 137 2.11 6.94 -16.77
N VAL A 138 3.11 7.77 -16.50
CA VAL A 138 4.47 7.28 -16.18
C VAL A 138 4.48 6.51 -14.88
N TYR A 139 3.73 6.94 -13.86
CA TYR A 139 3.59 6.19 -12.62
C TYR A 139 3.01 4.80 -12.87
N GLU A 140 1.89 4.70 -13.58
CA GLU A 140 1.24 3.43 -13.92
C GLU A 140 2.20 2.51 -14.72
N LEU A 141 2.92 3.06 -15.70
CA LEU A 141 3.90 2.29 -16.48
C LEU A 141 5.06 1.77 -15.62
N LEU A 142 5.58 2.59 -14.69
CA LEU A 142 6.62 2.17 -13.76
C LEU A 142 6.12 1.05 -12.84
N PHE A 143 4.90 1.17 -12.33
CA PHE A 143 4.32 0.14 -11.47
C PHE A 143 4.00 -1.15 -12.22
N ALA A 144 3.44 -1.05 -13.44
CA ALA A 144 3.22 -2.19 -14.32
C ALA A 144 4.53 -2.92 -14.69
N ALA A 145 5.60 -2.16 -14.96
CA ALA A 145 6.93 -2.72 -15.20
C ALA A 145 7.47 -3.44 -13.95
N LEU A 146 7.36 -2.83 -12.77
CA LEU A 146 7.75 -3.47 -11.51
C LEU A 146 6.98 -4.77 -11.29
N THR A 147 5.65 -4.75 -11.42
CA THR A 147 4.79 -5.93 -11.26
C THR A 147 5.11 -7.02 -12.27
N THR A 148 5.41 -6.66 -13.52
CA THR A 148 5.85 -7.59 -14.57
C THR A 148 7.17 -8.25 -14.21
N ILE A 149 8.16 -7.49 -13.72
CA ILE A 149 9.44 -8.04 -13.25
C ILE A 149 9.22 -9.01 -12.09
N LEU A 150 8.37 -8.63 -11.12
CA LEU A 150 8.03 -9.50 -10.00
C LEU A 150 7.39 -10.81 -10.47
N LEU A 151 6.47 -10.74 -11.44
CA LEU A 151 5.76 -11.90 -11.98
C LEU A 151 6.62 -12.82 -12.85
N LEU A 152 7.42 -12.25 -13.76
CA LEU A 152 8.13 -13.01 -14.78
C LEU A 152 9.53 -13.43 -14.32
N VAL A 153 10.15 -12.68 -13.41
CA VAL A 153 11.53 -12.92 -12.97
C VAL A 153 11.58 -13.44 -11.54
N VAL A 154 10.89 -12.76 -10.60
CA VAL A 154 11.03 -13.07 -9.16
C VAL A 154 10.18 -14.27 -8.75
N LEU A 155 8.92 -14.31 -9.18
CA LEU A 155 7.97 -15.36 -8.81
C LEU A 155 8.45 -16.77 -9.25
N PRO A 156 8.91 -17.01 -10.49
CA PRO A 156 9.36 -18.34 -10.90
C PRO A 156 10.62 -18.80 -10.16
N ARG A 157 11.50 -17.86 -9.78
CA ARG A 157 12.71 -18.16 -9.00
C ARG A 157 12.41 -18.52 -7.55
N ARG A 158 11.44 -17.85 -6.94
CA ARG A 158 11.04 -18.10 -5.54
C ARG A 158 10.08 -19.28 -5.41
N MET A 159 9.24 -19.51 -6.42
CA MET A 159 8.20 -20.53 -6.43
C MET A 159 8.22 -21.32 -7.74
N PRO A 160 9.23 -22.17 -7.96
CA PRO A 160 9.39 -22.89 -9.22
C PRO A 160 8.27 -23.91 -9.47
N ALA A 161 7.79 -24.57 -8.40
CA ALA A 161 6.69 -25.52 -8.48
C ALA A 161 5.31 -24.81 -8.50
N PRO A 162 4.31 -25.36 -9.19
CA PRO A 162 2.92 -24.91 -9.05
C PRO A 162 2.41 -25.16 -7.62
N SER A 163 1.86 -24.15 -6.97
CA SER A 163 1.20 -24.27 -5.66
C SER A 163 -0.05 -23.37 -5.59
N PRO A 164 -0.99 -23.61 -4.66
CA PRO A 164 -2.13 -22.72 -4.45
C PRO A 164 -1.71 -21.27 -4.18
N GLU A 165 -0.64 -21.06 -3.42
CA GLU A 165 -0.08 -19.74 -3.13
C GLU A 165 0.47 -19.07 -4.39
N ARG A 166 1.13 -19.83 -5.28
CA ARG A 166 1.60 -19.28 -6.56
C ARG A 166 0.43 -18.84 -7.45
N ARG A 167 -0.66 -19.61 -7.46
CA ARG A 167 -1.89 -19.23 -8.17
C ARG A 167 -2.50 -17.97 -7.58
N PHE A 168 -2.57 -17.88 -6.24
CA PHE A 168 -3.05 -16.71 -5.54
C PHE A 168 -2.22 -15.47 -5.87
N VAL A 169 -0.88 -15.54 -5.73
CA VAL A 169 0.03 -14.44 -6.06
C VAL A 169 -0.14 -14.02 -7.52
N ARG A 170 -0.23 -14.97 -8.46
CA ARG A 170 -0.45 -14.65 -9.87
C ARG A 170 -1.80 -13.97 -10.10
N ALA A 171 -2.87 -14.44 -9.45
CA ALA A 171 -4.20 -13.87 -9.59
C ALA A 171 -4.26 -12.42 -9.07
N ILE A 172 -3.67 -12.15 -7.90
CA ILE A 172 -3.62 -10.77 -7.39
C ILE A 172 -2.76 -9.90 -8.30
N SER A 173 -1.61 -10.36 -8.78
CA SER A 173 -0.74 -9.54 -9.64
C SER A 173 -1.36 -9.23 -11.01
N ILE A 174 -2.16 -10.13 -11.58
CA ILE A 174 -2.87 -9.87 -12.85
C ILE A 174 -3.98 -8.83 -12.65
N PHE A 175 -4.63 -8.81 -11.49
CA PHE A 175 -5.63 -7.78 -11.20
C PHE A 175 -5.04 -6.36 -11.14
N PHE A 176 -3.74 -6.24 -10.84
CA PHE A 176 -3.01 -4.96 -10.77
C PHE A 176 -2.30 -4.57 -12.09
N LEU A 177 -2.46 -5.37 -13.16
CA LEU A 177 -1.93 -5.08 -14.51
C LEU A 177 -3.08 -4.78 -15.47
#